data_AF-A0A539D3B9-F1
#
_entry.id   AF-A0A539D3B9-F1
#
_cell.length_a   1.000
_cell.length_b   1.000
_cell.length_c   1.000
_cell.angle_alpha   90.00
_cell.angle_beta   90.00
_cell.angle_gamma   90.00
#
_symmetry.space_group_name_H-M   'P 1'
#
loop_
_entity.id
_entity.type
_entity.pdbx_description
1 polymer ?
#
loop_
_entity_poly.entity_id
_entity_poly.type
_entity_poly.pdbx_seq_one_letter_code
_entity_poly.pdbx_strand_id
1 'polypeptide(L)' 'ADLSRAVAEGEAATGRPANFGLALAVVARRLELPRDAAGDLLLLGRLAGLLGHALDQATNGSPIRARLRYVGPEPGAH' A
#
# COMPACT_ATOMS: atom_id res chain seq x y z
N ALA A 1 5.90 2.23 -25.36
CA ALA A 1 4.65 2.92 -25.00
C ALA A 1 4.98 4.25 -24.35
N ASP A 2 4.27 5.32 -24.68
CA ASP A 2 4.44 6.62 -24.03
C ASP A 2 3.79 6.59 -22.63
N LEU A 3 4.59 6.30 -21.62
CA LEU A 3 4.11 6.22 -20.23
C LEU A 3 3.70 7.58 -19.67
N SER A 4 4.30 8.67 -20.15
CA SER A 4 3.94 10.03 -19.72
C SER A 4 2.52 10.37 -20.17
N ARG A 5 2.18 10.00 -21.40
CA ARG A 5 0.80 10.13 -21.90
C ARG A 5 -0.19 9.30 -21.10
N ALA A 6 0.12 8.03 -20.83
CA ALA A 6 -0.75 7.17 -20.02
C ALA A 6 -0.98 7.72 -18.61
N VAL A 7 0.04 8.32 -17.98
CA VAL A 7 -0.10 9.01 -16.70
C VAL A 7 -1.04 10.20 -16.83
N ALA A 8 -0.81 11.10 -17.79
CA ALA A 8 -1.63 12.30 -17.98
C ALA A 8 -3.11 11.98 -18.27
N GLU A 9 -3.37 10.96 -19.10
CA GLU A 9 -4.74 10.50 -19.39
C GLU A 9 -5.42 9.93 -18.13
N GLY A 10 -4.68 9.17 -17.31
CA GLY A 10 -5.18 8.66 -16.03
C GLY A 10 -5.49 9.76 -15.01
N GLU A 11 -4.63 10.78 -14.91
CA GLU A 11 -4.87 11.94 -14.04
C GLU A 11 -6.10 12.73 -14.50
N ALA A 12 -6.24 12.97 -15.82
CA ALA A 12 -7.41 13.65 -16.38
C ALA A 12 -8.72 12.87 -16.17
N ALA A 13 -8.69 11.54 -16.35
CA ALA A 13 -9.87 10.69 -16.19
C ALA A 13 -10.31 10.53 -14.74
N THR A 14 -9.38 10.61 -13.78
CA THR A 14 -9.68 10.38 -12.36
C THR A 14 -9.75 11.67 -11.53
N GLY A 15 -9.24 12.79 -12.04
CA GLY A 15 -9.08 14.04 -11.29
C GLY A 15 -8.06 13.93 -10.15
N ARG A 16 -7.24 12.87 -10.13
CA ARG A 16 -6.29 12.58 -9.05
C ARG A 16 -4.87 12.56 -9.62
N PRO A 17 -3.90 13.19 -8.94
CA PRO A 17 -2.51 13.11 -9.37
C PRO A 17 -1.98 11.69 -9.23
N ALA A 18 -0.94 11.37 -10.01
CA ALA A 18 -0.19 10.13 -9.90
C ALA A 18 0.31 9.93 -8.46
N ASN A 19 -0.09 8.82 -7.85
CA ASN A 19 0.38 8.47 -6.52
C ASN A 19 1.74 7.74 -6.60
N PHE A 20 2.38 7.56 -5.44
CA PHE A 20 3.66 6.88 -5.34
C PHE A 20 3.65 5.46 -5.95
N GLY A 21 2.54 4.72 -5.81
CA GLY A 21 2.39 3.39 -6.39
C GLY A 21 2.43 3.41 -7.92
N LEU A 22 1.74 4.36 -8.56
CA LEU A 22 1.80 4.56 -10.00
C LEU A 22 3.21 4.98 -10.44
N ALA A 23 3.89 5.83 -9.67
CA ALA A 23 5.27 6.22 -9.97
C ALA A 23 6.21 4.99 -9.98
N LEU A 24 6.11 4.11 -8.99
CA LEU A 24 6.87 2.85 -8.95
C LEU A 24 6.51 1.90 -10.12
N ALA A 25 5.23 1.82 -10.49
CA ALA A 25 4.79 1.03 -11.64
C ALA A 25 5.37 1.56 -12.97
N VAL A 26 5.42 2.89 -13.13
CA VAL A 26 6.06 3.53 -14.28
C VAL A 26 7.56 3.24 -14.30
N VAL A 27 8.25 3.35 -13.16
CA VAL A 27 9.68 3.00 -13.04
C VAL A 27 9.93 1.54 -13.44
N ALA A 28 9.16 0.60 -12.88
CA ALA A 28 9.28 -0.82 -13.21
C ALA A 28 9.06 -1.07 -14.71
N ARG A 29 8.09 -0.38 -15.32
CA ARG A 29 7.80 -0.51 -16.76
C ARG A 29 8.87 0.12 -17.64
N ARG A 30 9.46 1.27 -17.24
CA ARG A 30 10.57 1.93 -17.95
C ARG A 30 11.85 1.11 -17.92
N LEU A 31 12.09 0.40 -16.82
CA LEU A 31 13.26 -0.45 -16.61
C LEU A 31 13.04 -1.91 -17.04
N GLU A 32 11.89 -2.22 -17.63
CA GLU A 32 11.53 -3.56 -18.10
C GLU A 32 11.62 -4.65 -17.02
N LEU A 33 11.33 -4.27 -15.77
CA LEU A 33 11.35 -5.18 -14.64
C LEU A 33 10.16 -6.16 -14.67
N PRO A 34 10.23 -7.28 -13.92
CA PRO A 34 9.11 -8.20 -13.75
C PRO A 34 7.84 -7.49 -13.25
N ARG A 35 6.69 -8.11 -13.50
CA ARG A 35 5.36 -7.58 -13.17
C ARG A 35 5.22 -7.14 -11.71
N ASP A 36 5.90 -7.83 -10.80
CA ASP A 36 5.78 -7.62 -9.35
C ASP A 36 6.80 -6.61 -8.80
N ALA A 37 7.74 -6.13 -9.64
CA ALA A 37 8.86 -5.31 -9.20
C ALA A 37 8.48 -3.97 -8.58
N ALA A 38 7.34 -3.38 -8.95
CA ALA A 38 6.86 -2.15 -8.30
C ALA A 38 6.53 -2.40 -6.80
N GLY A 39 5.97 -3.57 -6.49
CA GLY A 39 5.73 -4.01 -5.12
C GLY A 39 7.04 -4.31 -4.39
N ASP A 40 7.98 -4.97 -5.06
CA ASP A 40 9.30 -5.27 -4.49
C ASP A 40 10.06 -3.99 -4.12
N LEU A 41 10.08 -3.00 -5.02
CA LEU A 41 10.71 -1.69 -4.77
C LEU A 41 10.05 -0.97 -3.58
N LEU A 42 8.72 -1.01 -3.48
CA LEU A 42 8.00 -0.45 -2.34
C LEU A 42 8.41 -1.14 -1.04
N LEU A 43 8.44 -2.47 -1.01
CA LEU A 43 8.79 -3.24 0.17
C LEU A 43 10.24 -3.00 0.58
N LEU A 44 11.19 -3.07 -0.37
CA LEU A 44 12.59 -2.78 -0.14
C LEU A 44 12.79 -1.39 0.49
N GLY A 45 12.14 -0.37 -0.04
CA GLY A 45 12.21 0.98 0.52
C GLY A 45 11.59 1.11 1.91
N ARG A 46 10.59 0.29 2.25
CA ARG A 46 9.90 0.31 3.55
C ARG A 46 10.58 -0.53 4.63
N LEU A 47 11.47 -1.45 4.27
CA LEU A 47 12.06 -2.42 5.21
C LEU A 47 12.65 -1.77 6.46
N ALA A 48 13.44 -0.71 6.31
CA ALA A 48 14.08 -0.04 7.44
C ALA A 48 13.04 0.54 8.43
N GLY A 49 12.00 1.20 7.92
CA GLY A 49 10.93 1.75 8.76
C GLY A 49 10.07 0.67 9.42
N LEU A 50 9.77 -0.42 8.71
CA LEU A 50 9.05 -1.57 9.26
C LEU A 50 9.84 -2.24 10.40
N LEU A 51 11.14 -2.43 10.20
CA LEU A 51 12.03 -2.97 11.24
C LEU A 51 12.14 -2.03 12.44
N GLY A 52 12.26 -0.72 12.21
CA GLY A 52 12.23 0.28 13.29
C GLY A 52 10.96 0.18 14.12
N HIS A 53 9.79 0.19 13.48
CA HIS A 53 8.52 0.03 14.19
C HIS A 53 8.38 -1.32 14.91
N ALA A 54 8.92 -2.40 14.34
CA ALA A 54 8.92 -3.71 14.98
C ALA A 54 9.79 -3.71 16.26
N LEU A 55 10.96 -3.07 16.22
CA LEU A 55 11.85 -2.92 17.37
C LEU A 55 11.21 -2.03 18.45
N ASP A 56 10.61 -0.91 18.06
CA ASP A 56 9.89 -0.04 18.99
C ASP A 56 8.76 -0.78 19.70
N GLN A 57 7.99 -1.59 18.95
CA GLN A 57 6.93 -2.41 19.56
C GLN A 57 7.46 -3.56 20.42
N ALA A 58 8.60 -4.16 20.07
CA ALA A 58 9.20 -5.23 20.87
C ALA A 58 9.77 -4.73 22.20
N THR A 59 10.27 -3.49 22.23
CA THR A 59 10.96 -2.91 23.40
C THR A 59 10.03 -2.10 24.30
N ASN A 60 9.12 -1.32 23.72
CA ASN A 60 8.31 -0.34 24.44
C ASN A 60 6.79 -0.53 24.25
N GLY A 61 6.40 -1.48 23.40
CA GLY A 61 5.03 -1.69 23.00
C GLY A 61 4.16 -2.39 24.05
N SER A 62 2.86 -2.36 23.80
CA SER A 62 1.88 -3.21 24.50
C SER A 62 1.13 -4.10 23.49
N PRO A 63 0.53 -5.21 23.94
CA PRO A 63 -0.23 -6.07 23.04
C PRO A 63 -1.33 -5.30 22.31
N ILE A 64 -1.43 -5.49 20.99
CA ILE A 64 -2.54 -4.93 20.20
C ILE A 64 -3.84 -5.61 20.66
N ARG A 65 -4.79 -4.81 21.19
CA ARG A 65 -6.09 -5.25 21.72
C ARG A 65 -7.22 -4.59 20.96
N ALA A 66 -7.41 -4.99 19.70
CA ALA A 66 -8.57 -4.56 18.92
C ALA A 66 -9.86 -5.12 19.55
N ARG A 67 -10.82 -4.24 19.82
CA ARG A 67 -12.17 -4.63 20.27
C ARG A 67 -13.14 -4.42 19.11
N LEU A 68 -13.99 -5.39 18.87
CA LEU A 68 -15.04 -5.31 17.86
C LEU A 68 -16.40 -5.20 18.54
N ARG A 69 -17.33 -4.52 17.88
CA ARG A 69 -18.74 -4.46 18.29
C ARG A 69 -19.54 -5.42 17.42
N TYR A 70 -20.27 -6.33 18.05
CA TYR A 70 -21.24 -7.16 17.35
C TYR A 70 -22.40 -6.28 16.87
N VAL A 71 -22.76 -6.40 15.59
CA VAL A 71 -23.85 -5.68 14.93
C VAL A 71 -24.84 -6.64 14.24
N GLY A 72 -24.77 -7.92 14.58
CA GLY A 72 -25.70 -8.93 14.10
C GLY A 72 -26.96 -9.02 14.95
N PRO A 73 -27.88 -9.94 14.60
CA PRO A 73 -29.10 -10.16 15.38
C PRO A 73 -28.79 -10.67 16.79
N GLU A 74 -29.60 -10.26 17.77
CA GLU A 74 -29.51 -10.79 19.12
C GLU A 74 -29.74 -12.30 19.13
N PRO A 75 -29.10 -13.06 20.03
CA PRO A 75 -29.34 -14.50 20.16
C PRO A 75 -30.84 -14.77 20.40
N GLY A 76 -31.46 -15.52 19.49
CA GLY A 76 -32.89 -15.87 19.58
C GLY A 76 -33.83 -14.94 18.82
N ALA A 77 -33.33 -13.95 18.08
CA ALA A 77 -34.12 -13.23 17.09
C ALA A 77 -34.44 -14.18 15.92
N HIS A 78 -35.61 -14.82 15.98
CA HIS A 78 -36.28 -15.50 14.87
C HIS A 78 -37.42 -14.62 14.35
#